data_AF-A0A0A9WIP3-F1
#
_entry.id   AF-A0A0A9WIP3-F1
#
_cell.length_a   1.000
_cell.length_b   1.000
_cell.length_c   1.000
_cell.angle_alpha   90.00
_cell.angle_beta   90.00
_cell.angle_gamma   90.00
#
_symmetry.space_group_name_H-M   'P 1'
#
loop_
_entity.id
_entity.type
_entity.pdbx_description
1 polymer ?
#
loop_
_entity_poly.entity_id
_entity_poly.type
_entity_poly.pdbx_seq_one_letter_code
_entity_poly.pdbx_strand_id
1 'polypeptide(L)'
;SPNDITLEPHHQIEVKICILGIERDYHIYTVRYKLYESDLFEKESSESKDLVSGDFFVCFPSLRVLDIRYEGLAKSLSKRFLWSLLQINHLNKILENLETSSGHYSNMKLPEYQESSPTFVVEILLKNNCPVTVNLQVDMKKNCPCVPKRADSISRRKFDHSCRHQDQMAASIRDPVLESGQTTILRITAEYEVTDNCIFTMTLFVSATNNRWRTSIRVEIERGIIAIDKSSLSFLHHKEFGTPLYVVRFEDTFLGDSSKYYQIIWLYNHSQMDCRYWAEWLYVNNKVFRLINEKAVGSSLL
;
A
#
# COMPACT_ATOMS: atom_id res chain seq x y z
N SER A 1 -6.13 -1.82 36.78
CA SER A 1 -5.64 -2.87 37.70
C SER A 1 -6.56 -2.93 38.90
N PRO A 2 -6.73 -4.09 39.55
CA PRO A 2 -7.25 -4.16 40.90
C PRO A 2 -6.06 -3.84 41.82
N ASN A 3 -6.00 -2.62 42.36
CA ASN A 3 -4.87 -2.21 43.20
C ASN A 3 -4.98 -2.78 44.61
N ASP A 4 -6.22 -2.85 45.13
CA ASP A 4 -6.52 -3.16 46.52
C ASP A 4 -7.55 -4.30 46.55
N ILE A 5 -7.10 -5.52 46.90
CA ILE A 5 -7.97 -6.70 47.04
C ILE A 5 -7.82 -7.27 48.45
N THR A 6 -8.89 -7.18 49.24
CA THR A 6 -9.01 -7.92 50.50
C THR A 6 -9.55 -9.32 50.20
N LEU A 7 -8.83 -10.35 50.63
CA LEU A 7 -9.28 -11.74 50.53
C LEU A 7 -9.65 -12.26 51.93
N GLU A 8 -10.94 -12.49 52.14
CA GLU A 8 -11.43 -13.06 53.39
C GLU A 8 -10.89 -14.48 53.65
N PRO A 9 -10.78 -14.92 54.91
CA PRO A 9 -10.42 -16.29 55.25
C PRO A 9 -11.26 -17.32 54.48
N HIS A 10 -10.59 -18.35 53.96
CA HIS A 10 -11.19 -19.44 53.18
C HIS A 10 -11.86 -19.06 51.85
N HIS A 11 -11.75 -17.81 51.41
CA HIS A 11 -12.23 -17.38 50.08
C HIS A 11 -11.12 -17.53 49.01
N GLN A 12 -11.54 -17.50 47.75
CA GLN A 12 -10.68 -17.57 46.58
C GLN A 12 -11.08 -16.48 45.57
N ILE A 13 -10.12 -15.97 44.79
CA ILE A 13 -10.38 -15.02 43.69
C ILE A 13 -9.88 -15.58 42.36
N GLU A 14 -10.53 -15.18 41.27
CA GLU A 14 -10.04 -15.40 39.91
C GLU A 14 -9.33 -14.14 39.41
N VAL A 15 -8.02 -14.20 39.14
CA VAL A 15 -7.25 -13.08 38.58
C VAL A 15 -7.20 -13.20 37.05
N LYS A 16 -8.03 -12.42 36.35
CA LYS A 16 -8.02 -12.36 34.88
C LYS A 16 -6.95 -11.38 34.39
N ILE A 17 -5.85 -11.93 33.88
CA ILE A 17 -4.79 -11.16 33.21
C ILE A 17 -5.21 -10.95 31.75
N CYS A 18 -5.38 -9.68 31.34
CA CYS A 18 -5.62 -9.30 29.95
C CYS A 18 -4.41 -8.51 29.45
N ILE A 19 -3.73 -9.04 28.42
CA ILE A 19 -2.50 -8.47 27.86
C ILE A 19 -2.83 -7.79 26.54
N LEU A 20 -2.36 -6.55 26.36
CA LEU A 20 -2.47 -5.81 25.10
C LEU A 20 -1.06 -5.57 24.53
N GLY A 21 -0.70 -6.34 23.50
CA GLY A 21 0.56 -6.15 22.79
C GLY A 21 0.55 -4.86 21.95
N ILE A 22 1.49 -3.97 22.24
CA ILE A 22 1.68 -2.69 21.53
C ILE A 22 2.89 -2.69 20.57
N GLU A 23 3.81 -3.64 20.74
CA GLU A 23 5.07 -3.73 20.00
C GLU A 23 5.37 -5.20 19.67
N ARG A 24 5.87 -5.45 18.46
CA ARG A 24 6.18 -6.80 17.94
C ARG A 24 7.48 -7.32 18.54
N ASP A 25 7.39 -8.03 19.66
CA ASP A 25 8.53 -8.75 20.25
C ASP A 25 8.06 -9.92 21.14
N TYR A 26 9.01 -10.64 21.73
CA TYR A 26 8.82 -11.55 22.85
C TYR A 26 8.87 -10.77 24.17
N HIS A 27 7.78 -10.79 24.92
CA HIS A 27 7.61 -10.05 26.17
C HIS A 27 7.55 -11.02 27.34
N ILE A 28 8.27 -10.70 28.42
CA ILE A 28 8.24 -11.44 29.68
C ILE A 28 7.54 -10.56 30.72
N TYR A 29 6.62 -11.13 31.50
CA TYR A 29 5.95 -10.44 32.60
C TYR A 29 6.04 -11.23 33.90
N THR A 30 6.05 -10.51 35.01
CA THR A 30 5.91 -11.08 36.36
C THR A 30 4.86 -10.29 37.11
N VAL A 31 3.77 -10.95 37.51
CA VAL A 31 2.81 -10.41 38.47
C VAL A 31 3.38 -10.63 39.86
N ARG A 32 3.45 -9.54 40.63
CA ARG A 32 3.90 -9.54 42.02
C ARG A 32 2.76 -9.15 42.95
N TYR A 33 2.81 -9.64 44.18
CA TYR A 33 1.91 -9.23 45.25
C TYR A 33 2.70 -8.73 46.46
N LYS A 34 2.03 -7.95 47.30
CA LYS A 34 2.46 -7.57 48.64
C LYS A 34 1.31 -7.88 49.61
N LEU A 35 1.66 -8.20 50.84
CA LEU A 35 0.70 -8.35 51.93
C LEU A 35 0.75 -7.12 52.83
N TYR A 36 -0.40 -6.69 53.31
CA TYR A 36 -0.57 -5.52 54.17
C TYR A 36 -1.22 -5.95 55.48
N GLU A 37 -0.85 -5.30 56.58
CA GLU A 37 -1.41 -5.58 57.91
C GLU A 37 -2.75 -4.86 58.15
N SER A 38 -3.09 -3.85 57.35
CA SER A 38 -4.30 -3.04 57.49
C SER A 38 -5.13 -3.01 56.21
N ASP A 39 -6.45 -2.94 56.37
CA ASP A 39 -7.42 -2.80 55.26
C ASP A 39 -7.30 -1.47 54.50
N LEU A 40 -6.49 -0.54 55.01
CA LEU A 40 -6.14 0.73 54.37
C LEU A 40 -4.88 0.63 53.49
N PHE A 41 -4.22 -0.52 53.44
CA PHE A 41 -3.00 -0.77 52.65
C PHE A 41 -1.83 0.18 53.00
N GLU A 42 -1.82 0.73 54.23
CA GLU A 42 -0.82 1.70 54.69
C GLU A 42 0.46 1.05 55.24
N LYS A 43 0.37 -0.17 55.76
CA LYS A 43 1.48 -0.88 56.41
C LYS A 43 1.75 -2.22 55.74
N GLU A 44 2.87 -2.31 55.04
CA GLU A 44 3.36 -3.55 54.42
C GLU A 44 3.79 -4.57 55.49
N SER A 45 3.32 -5.82 55.36
CA SER A 45 3.66 -6.93 56.26
C SER A 45 4.81 -7.80 55.73
N SER A 46 5.14 -7.68 54.45
CA SER A 46 6.24 -8.43 53.82
C SER A 46 6.80 -7.70 52.60
N GLU A 47 8.02 -8.08 52.20
CA GLU A 47 8.55 -7.76 50.87
C GLU A 47 7.62 -8.30 49.75
N SER A 48 7.82 -7.75 48.55
CA SER A 48 7.08 -8.16 47.37
C SER A 48 7.47 -9.58 46.93
N LYS A 49 6.46 -10.41 46.63
CA LYS A 49 6.64 -11.79 46.19
C LYS A 49 6.11 -11.98 44.78
N ASP A 50 6.82 -12.76 43.98
CA ASP A 50 6.35 -13.18 42.67
C ASP A 50 5.14 -14.11 42.84
N LEU A 51 4.02 -13.77 42.19
CA LEU A 51 2.79 -14.58 42.18
C LEU A 51 2.79 -15.54 41.00
N VAL A 52 3.08 -15.00 39.81
CA VAL A 52 3.18 -15.73 38.55
C VAL A 52 4.06 -14.96 37.59
N SER A 53 4.97 -15.66 36.90
CA SER A 53 5.67 -15.16 35.73
C SER A 53 5.18 -15.89 34.47
N GLY A 54 5.37 -15.25 33.33
CA GLY A 54 5.03 -15.82 32.03
C GLY A 54 5.61 -15.00 30.90
N ASP A 55 5.41 -15.48 29.68
CA ASP A 55 5.84 -14.81 28.46
C ASP A 55 4.74 -14.85 27.39
N PHE A 56 4.88 -13.99 26.39
CA PHE A 56 4.03 -13.96 25.23
C PHE A 56 4.76 -13.32 24.05
N PHE A 57 4.56 -13.86 22.85
CA PHE A 57 5.03 -13.23 21.61
C PHE A 57 3.92 -12.39 20.97
N VAL A 58 4.19 -11.11 20.73
CA VAL A 58 3.26 -10.22 20.03
C VAL A 58 3.53 -10.29 18.53
N CYS A 59 2.58 -10.86 17.78
CA CYS A 59 2.54 -10.74 16.34
C CYS A 59 1.42 -9.81 15.89
N PHE A 60 1.69 -9.01 14.87
CA PHE A 60 0.66 -8.26 14.15
C PHE A 60 0.26 -9.02 12.87
N PRO A 61 -0.95 -8.81 12.36
CA PRO A 61 -1.36 -9.24 11.02
C PRO A 61 -0.28 -8.92 9.98
N SER A 62 -0.04 -9.90 9.10
CA SER A 62 0.98 -9.88 8.08
C SER A 62 0.38 -10.46 6.82
N LEU A 63 0.38 -9.67 5.76
CA LEU A 63 -0.15 -10.02 4.45
C LEU A 63 1.00 -10.03 3.44
N ARG A 64 0.81 -10.71 2.31
CA ARG A 64 1.76 -10.65 1.19
C ARG A 64 1.06 -10.87 -0.14
N VAL A 65 1.39 -10.02 -1.12
CA VAL A 65 1.10 -10.27 -2.52
C VAL A 65 2.02 -11.39 -3.00
N LEU A 66 1.42 -12.54 -3.34
CA LEU A 66 2.12 -13.65 -3.97
C LEU A 66 2.21 -13.48 -5.48
N ASP A 67 1.13 -12.99 -6.10
CA ASP A 67 0.98 -12.97 -7.54
C ASP A 67 0.08 -11.85 -8.03
N ILE A 68 0.21 -11.51 -9.31
CA ILE A 68 -0.73 -10.63 -10.02
C ILE A 68 -1.20 -11.26 -11.34
N ARG A 69 -2.46 -11.02 -11.69
CA ARG A 69 -3.07 -11.33 -12.99
C ARG A 69 -3.73 -10.06 -13.51
N TYR A 70 -3.88 -9.92 -14.82
CA TYR A 70 -4.52 -8.75 -15.39
C TYR A 70 -5.20 -9.05 -16.72
N GLU A 71 -6.19 -8.24 -17.06
CA GLU A 71 -6.95 -8.27 -18.31
C GLU A 71 -7.04 -6.86 -18.88
N GLY A 72 -6.98 -6.73 -20.21
CA GLY A 72 -7.02 -5.44 -20.93
C GLY A 72 -6.16 -5.44 -22.19
N LEU A 73 -5.98 -4.27 -22.82
CA LEU A 73 -5.11 -4.10 -24.01
C LEU A 73 -3.61 -4.22 -23.69
N ALA A 74 -3.23 -4.13 -22.41
CA ALA A 74 -1.87 -4.27 -21.90
C ALA A 74 -1.23 -5.67 -22.07
N LYS A 75 -1.74 -6.57 -22.93
CA LYS A 75 -1.17 -7.92 -23.11
C LYS A 75 0.30 -7.93 -23.56
N SER A 76 0.80 -6.79 -24.06
CA SER A 76 2.22 -6.55 -24.37
C SER A 76 3.08 -6.20 -23.15
N LEU A 77 2.51 -5.77 -22.02
CA LEU A 77 3.25 -5.54 -20.79
C LEU A 77 3.58 -6.87 -20.10
N SER A 78 4.87 -7.14 -19.94
CA SER A 78 5.30 -8.25 -19.09
C SER A 78 4.76 -8.07 -17.66
N LYS A 79 4.41 -9.18 -17.01
CA LYS A 79 3.99 -9.22 -15.60
C LYS A 79 4.99 -8.53 -14.67
N ARG A 80 6.30 -8.61 -14.99
CA ARG A 80 7.38 -7.91 -14.28
C ARG A 80 7.23 -6.38 -14.33
N PHE A 81 6.79 -5.83 -15.46
CA PHE A 81 6.58 -4.38 -15.57
C PHE A 81 5.35 -3.92 -14.78
N LEU A 82 4.23 -4.66 -14.85
CA LEU A 82 3.05 -4.34 -14.05
C LEU A 82 3.34 -4.45 -12.53
N TRP A 83 4.12 -5.45 -12.10
CA TRP A 83 4.58 -5.57 -10.72
C TRP A 83 5.39 -4.35 -10.24
N SER A 84 6.16 -3.74 -11.15
CA SER A 84 6.93 -2.51 -10.90
C SER A 84 6.03 -1.27 -10.83
N LEU A 85 5.11 -1.12 -11.79
CA LEU A 85 4.14 0.00 -11.84
C LEU A 85 3.21 0.02 -10.61
N LEU A 86 2.77 -1.15 -10.15
CA LEU A 86 1.95 -1.32 -8.94
C LEU A 86 2.75 -1.32 -7.63
N GLN A 87 4.06 -1.06 -7.70
CA GLN A 87 5.00 -1.07 -6.56
C GLN A 87 4.87 -2.28 -5.62
N ILE A 88 4.61 -3.48 -6.14
CA ILE A 88 4.24 -4.63 -5.29
C ILE A 88 5.33 -4.97 -4.25
N ASN A 89 6.60 -4.73 -4.55
CA ASN A 89 7.70 -4.88 -3.59
C ASN A 89 7.60 -3.90 -2.39
N HIS A 90 7.19 -2.66 -2.64
CA HIS A 90 6.98 -1.66 -1.59
C HIS A 90 5.70 -1.96 -0.78
N LEU A 91 4.62 -2.33 -1.48
CA LEU A 91 3.39 -2.78 -0.85
C LEU A 91 3.63 -4.00 0.05
N ASN A 92 4.42 -4.98 -0.38
CA ASN A 92 4.78 -6.14 0.45
C ASN A 92 5.54 -5.76 1.72
N LYS A 93 6.50 -4.82 1.64
CA LYS A 93 7.21 -4.31 2.84
C LYS A 93 6.26 -3.70 3.87
N ILE A 94 5.20 -3.03 3.41
CA ILE A 94 4.14 -2.46 4.25
C ILE A 94 3.26 -3.58 4.83
N LEU A 95 2.75 -4.46 3.95
CA LEU A 95 1.86 -5.57 4.32
C LEU A 95 2.50 -6.58 5.30
N GLU A 96 3.83 -6.75 5.25
CA GLU A 96 4.57 -7.58 6.19
C GLU A 96 4.79 -6.90 7.57
N ASN A 97 4.69 -5.56 7.64
CA ASN A 97 4.99 -4.73 8.82
C ASN A 97 3.83 -3.80 9.20
N LEU A 98 2.62 -4.37 9.26
CA LEU A 98 1.43 -3.65 9.67
C LEU A 98 1.42 -3.42 11.19
N GLU A 99 1.63 -2.19 11.60
CA GLU A 99 1.46 -1.72 12.99
C GLU A 99 0.18 -0.86 13.12
N THR A 100 -0.29 -0.65 14.35
CA THR A 100 -1.49 0.16 14.64
C THR A 100 -1.27 1.67 14.61
N SER A 101 -0.06 2.12 14.92
CA SER A 101 0.28 3.53 15.14
C SER A 101 0.76 4.26 13.88
N SER A 102 1.13 3.54 12.83
CA SER A 102 1.71 4.07 11.61
C SER A 102 0.68 4.28 10.51
N GLY A 103 0.76 5.43 9.83
CA GLY A 103 0.01 5.70 8.61
C GLY A 103 0.65 4.98 7.42
N HIS A 104 0.10 3.82 7.03
CA HIS A 104 0.64 3.02 5.93
C HIS A 104 0.29 3.62 4.57
N TYR A 105 1.31 3.88 3.74
CA TYR A 105 1.16 4.60 2.47
C TYR A 105 1.91 3.93 1.31
N SER A 106 1.23 3.72 0.18
CA SER A 106 1.80 3.17 -1.06
C SER A 106 1.29 3.92 -2.29
N ASN A 107 2.03 3.84 -3.41
CA ASN A 107 1.59 4.35 -4.70
C ASN A 107 1.42 3.19 -5.69
N MET A 108 0.51 3.35 -6.65
CA MET A 108 0.39 2.50 -7.83
C MET A 108 0.21 3.38 -9.06
N LYS A 109 0.80 2.97 -10.18
CA LYS A 109 0.45 3.48 -11.51
C LYS A 109 -0.24 2.36 -12.28
N LEU A 110 -1.39 2.64 -12.87
CA LEU A 110 -2.00 1.76 -13.86
C LEU A 110 -1.42 2.06 -15.27
N PRO A 111 -1.40 1.09 -16.19
CA PRO A 111 -1.01 1.34 -17.58
C PRO A 111 -1.86 2.45 -18.21
N GLU A 112 -1.25 3.34 -18.99
CA GLU A 112 -1.98 4.35 -19.76
C GLU A 112 -2.68 3.69 -20.94
N TYR A 113 -4.01 3.80 -21.08
CA TYR A 113 -4.73 3.40 -22.29
C TYR A 113 -5.31 4.61 -23.03
N GLN A 114 -5.63 4.39 -24.31
CA GLN A 114 -6.37 5.33 -25.11
C GLN A 114 -7.81 5.50 -24.60
N GLU A 115 -8.38 6.69 -24.75
CA GLU A 115 -9.78 6.98 -24.47
C GLU A 115 -10.71 5.97 -25.17
N SER A 116 -11.77 5.56 -24.48
CA SER A 116 -12.70 4.49 -24.89
C SER A 116 -12.08 3.09 -25.05
N SER A 117 -10.88 2.85 -24.50
CA SER A 117 -10.31 1.50 -24.44
C SER A 117 -11.11 0.58 -23.50
N PRO A 118 -11.10 -0.74 -23.74
CA PRO A 118 -11.66 -1.73 -22.82
C PRO A 118 -11.12 -1.57 -21.40
N THR A 119 -12.00 -1.82 -20.43
CA THR A 119 -11.71 -1.82 -18.99
C THR A 119 -10.45 -2.62 -18.67
N PHE A 120 -9.54 -2.03 -17.91
CA PHE A 120 -8.40 -2.73 -17.33
C PHE A 120 -8.82 -3.37 -16.01
N VAL A 121 -8.45 -4.63 -15.82
CA VAL A 121 -8.62 -5.35 -14.56
C VAL A 121 -7.26 -5.83 -14.09
N VAL A 122 -6.94 -5.63 -12.82
CA VAL A 122 -5.84 -6.32 -12.15
C VAL A 122 -6.35 -7.06 -10.92
N GLU A 123 -5.96 -8.32 -10.80
CA GLU A 123 -6.24 -9.20 -9.68
C GLU A 123 -4.94 -9.48 -8.92
N ILE A 124 -4.90 -9.06 -7.66
CA ILE A 124 -3.76 -9.17 -6.76
C ILE A 124 -4.04 -10.31 -5.79
N LEU A 125 -3.22 -11.37 -5.85
CA LEU A 125 -3.35 -12.54 -4.98
C LEU A 125 -2.66 -12.25 -3.63
N LEU A 126 -3.47 -11.94 -2.63
CA LEU A 126 -3.04 -11.68 -1.26
C LEU A 126 -3.06 -12.99 -0.44
N LYS A 127 -2.02 -13.22 0.36
CA LYS A 127 -1.95 -14.31 1.36
C LYS A 127 -1.92 -13.75 2.76
N ASN A 128 -2.63 -14.39 3.69
CA ASN A 128 -2.40 -14.21 5.13
C ASN A 128 -1.19 -15.03 5.58
N ASN A 129 -0.15 -14.35 6.06
CA ASN A 129 1.07 -14.96 6.62
C ASN A 129 1.07 -14.95 8.16
N CYS A 130 0.05 -14.36 8.79
CA CYS A 130 -0.11 -14.33 10.25
C CYS A 130 -0.80 -15.60 10.76
N PRO A 131 -0.47 -16.12 11.96
CA PRO A 131 -1.20 -17.22 12.58
C PRO A 131 -2.66 -16.86 12.95
N VAL A 132 -3.05 -15.58 12.98
CA VAL A 132 -4.41 -15.16 13.32
C VAL A 132 -5.28 -14.94 12.08
N THR A 133 -6.58 -15.17 12.22
CA THR A 133 -7.58 -14.83 11.20
C THR A 133 -7.68 -13.31 11.03
N VAL A 134 -7.58 -12.87 9.78
CA VAL A 134 -7.70 -11.46 9.38
C VAL A 134 -9.01 -11.24 8.62
N ASN A 135 -9.62 -10.08 8.80
CA ASN A 135 -10.74 -9.60 8.01
C ASN A 135 -10.32 -8.33 7.26
N LEU A 136 -10.54 -8.33 5.95
CA LEU A 136 -10.12 -7.33 5.00
C LEU A 136 -11.33 -6.59 4.43
N GLN A 137 -11.24 -5.28 4.34
CA GLN A 137 -12.21 -4.45 3.65
C GLN A 137 -11.47 -3.47 2.73
N VAL A 138 -12.00 -3.24 1.53
CA VAL A 138 -11.48 -2.22 0.63
C VAL A 138 -12.53 -1.14 0.41
N ASP A 139 -12.08 0.11 0.41
CA ASP A 139 -12.83 1.28 -0.02
C ASP A 139 -12.07 1.98 -1.16
N MET A 140 -12.81 2.62 -2.07
CA MET A 140 -12.26 3.32 -3.23
C MET A 140 -12.83 4.74 -3.30
N LYS A 141 -11.97 5.74 -3.13
CA LYS A 141 -12.33 7.15 -3.12
C LYS A 141 -11.70 7.89 -4.29
N LYS A 142 -12.51 8.61 -5.06
CA LYS A 142 -12.04 9.53 -6.11
C LYS A 142 -11.41 10.79 -5.49
N ASN A 143 -10.22 11.18 -5.95
CA ASN A 143 -9.56 12.46 -5.62
C ASN A 143 -9.48 13.36 -6.87
N CYS A 144 -10.59 13.53 -7.59
CA CYS A 144 -10.65 14.42 -8.75
C CYS A 144 -10.81 15.89 -8.33
N PRO A 145 -10.21 16.87 -9.05
CA PRO A 145 -10.40 18.30 -8.79
C PRO A 145 -11.75 18.85 -9.27
N CYS A 146 -12.69 18.00 -9.69
CA CYS A 146 -13.99 18.40 -10.22
C CYS A 146 -14.80 19.21 -9.19
N VAL A 147 -15.17 20.44 -9.55
CA VAL A 147 -16.00 21.30 -8.70
C VAL A 147 -17.43 20.73 -8.61
N PRO A 148 -18.00 20.56 -7.39
CA PRO A 148 -19.38 20.14 -7.22
C PRO A 148 -20.34 21.11 -7.89
N LYS A 149 -21.29 20.59 -8.68
CA LYS A 149 -22.32 21.42 -9.31
C LYS A 149 -23.41 21.73 -8.27
N ARG A 150 -24.14 22.83 -8.42
CA ARG A 150 -25.41 22.98 -7.69
C ARG A 150 -26.40 21.99 -8.30
N ALA A 151 -27.08 21.22 -7.47
CA ALA A 151 -28.19 20.41 -7.96
C ALA A 151 -29.34 21.34 -8.34
N ASP A 152 -30.01 21.07 -9.46
CA ASP A 152 -31.25 21.75 -9.86
C ASP A 152 -32.41 21.32 -8.95
N SER A 153 -32.35 21.80 -7.71
CA SER A 153 -33.31 21.53 -6.65
C SER A 153 -33.70 22.82 -5.96
N ILE A 154 -34.95 22.89 -5.50
CA ILE A 154 -35.50 24.04 -4.76
C ILE A 154 -34.66 24.37 -3.50
N SER A 155 -33.91 23.38 -2.97
CA SER A 155 -32.94 23.61 -1.90
C SER A 155 -31.62 24.16 -2.43
N ARG A 156 -31.40 25.47 -2.21
CA ARG A 156 -30.10 26.16 -2.44
C ARG A 156 -28.90 25.58 -1.67
N ARG A 157 -29.10 24.55 -0.85
CA ARG A 157 -28.06 23.89 -0.02
C ARG A 157 -27.60 22.53 -0.58
N LYS A 158 -28.26 21.96 -1.60
CA LYS A 158 -27.84 20.68 -2.20
C LYS A 158 -26.80 20.92 -3.31
N PHE A 159 -25.58 20.48 -3.07
CA PHE A 159 -24.57 20.30 -4.10
C PHE A 159 -24.63 18.87 -4.64
N ASP A 160 -24.52 18.75 -5.95
CA ASP A 160 -24.27 17.49 -6.62
C ASP A 160 -22.75 17.26 -6.71
N HIS A 161 -22.30 16.17 -6.10
CA HIS A 161 -20.92 15.71 -6.13
C HIS A 161 -20.68 14.65 -7.21
N SER A 162 -21.67 14.39 -8.07
CA SER A 162 -21.48 13.61 -9.30
C SER A 162 -20.41 14.26 -10.17
N CYS A 163 -19.51 13.42 -10.66
CA CYS A 163 -18.53 13.82 -11.68
C CYS A 163 -18.32 12.62 -12.61
N ARG A 164 -17.84 12.87 -13.82
CA ARG A 164 -17.68 11.81 -14.84
C ARG A 164 -16.65 10.73 -14.45
N HIS A 165 -15.87 10.97 -13.40
CA HIS A 165 -14.90 10.03 -12.84
C HIS A 165 -15.47 9.10 -11.74
N GLN A 166 -16.77 9.21 -11.42
CA GLN A 166 -17.32 8.59 -10.20
C GLN A 166 -17.24 7.07 -10.17
N ASP A 167 -17.41 6.41 -11.32
CA ASP A 167 -17.50 4.94 -11.42
C ASP A 167 -16.29 4.34 -12.17
N GLN A 168 -15.36 5.19 -12.63
CA GLN A 168 -14.24 4.79 -13.49
C GLN A 168 -13.10 4.03 -12.78
N MET A 169 -13.19 3.86 -11.46
CA MET A 169 -12.31 2.96 -10.73
C MET A 169 -13.06 2.32 -9.55
N ALA A 170 -12.96 1.00 -9.46
CA ALA A 170 -13.54 0.21 -8.39
C ALA A 170 -12.51 -0.77 -7.82
N ALA A 171 -12.64 -1.11 -6.54
CA ALA A 171 -11.90 -2.19 -5.91
C ALA A 171 -12.83 -3.10 -5.12
N SER A 172 -12.53 -4.40 -5.10
CA SER A 172 -13.31 -5.42 -4.41
C SER A 172 -12.40 -6.53 -3.90
N ILE A 173 -12.80 -7.18 -2.80
CA ILE A 173 -12.13 -8.38 -2.27
C ILE A 173 -13.13 -9.52 -2.39
N ARG A 174 -12.68 -10.65 -2.94
CA ARG A 174 -13.53 -11.83 -3.14
C ARG A 174 -13.94 -12.47 -1.82
N ASP A 175 -12.94 -12.88 -1.04
CA ASP A 175 -13.10 -13.57 0.24
C ASP A 175 -12.44 -12.68 1.32
N PRO A 176 -13.20 -11.91 2.11
CA PRO A 176 -12.64 -10.87 2.99
C PRO A 176 -12.03 -11.43 4.28
N VAL A 177 -12.50 -12.60 4.75
CA VAL A 177 -11.99 -13.25 5.97
C VAL A 177 -11.00 -14.34 5.57
N LEU A 178 -9.78 -14.30 6.12
CA LEU A 178 -8.71 -15.24 5.82
C LEU A 178 -8.10 -15.81 7.08
N GLU A 179 -8.15 -17.13 7.22
CA GLU A 179 -7.38 -17.88 8.23
C GLU A 179 -5.88 -17.86 7.89
N SER A 180 -5.05 -18.38 8.80
CA SER A 180 -3.61 -18.51 8.58
C SER A 180 -3.30 -19.28 7.30
N GLY A 181 -2.43 -18.72 6.45
CA GLY A 181 -1.98 -19.34 5.21
C GLY A 181 -2.95 -19.24 4.02
N GLN A 182 -4.21 -18.84 4.23
CA GLN A 182 -5.21 -18.70 3.16
C GLN A 182 -4.92 -17.50 2.22
N THR A 183 -5.53 -17.53 1.03
CA THR A 183 -5.37 -16.50 0.00
C THR A 183 -6.72 -15.92 -0.46
N THR A 184 -6.71 -14.65 -0.85
CA THR A 184 -7.84 -13.96 -1.49
C THR A 184 -7.38 -13.18 -2.71
N ILE A 185 -8.35 -12.70 -3.49
CA ILE A 185 -8.12 -11.80 -4.61
C ILE A 185 -8.62 -10.40 -4.23
N LEU A 186 -7.71 -9.42 -4.24
CA LEU A 186 -8.04 -8.01 -4.34
C LEU A 186 -8.09 -7.66 -5.84
N ARG A 187 -9.29 -7.37 -6.34
CA ARG A 187 -9.54 -6.99 -7.74
C ARG A 187 -9.71 -5.48 -7.84
N ILE A 188 -8.88 -4.84 -8.66
CA ILE A 188 -8.98 -3.42 -9.02
C ILE A 188 -9.41 -3.35 -10.49
N THR A 189 -10.43 -2.54 -10.77
CA THR A 189 -11.03 -2.36 -12.09
C THR A 189 -10.94 -0.88 -12.45
N ALA A 190 -10.50 -0.55 -13.68
CA ALA A 190 -10.33 0.81 -14.14
C ALA A 190 -10.87 0.99 -15.57
N GLU A 191 -11.71 1.99 -15.76
CA GLU A 191 -12.30 2.37 -17.04
C GLU A 191 -11.56 3.57 -17.64
N TYR A 192 -11.61 3.72 -18.97
CA TYR A 192 -10.80 4.69 -19.71
C TYR A 192 -11.65 5.65 -20.57
N GLU A 193 -12.78 6.13 -20.03
CA GLU A 193 -13.74 6.94 -20.80
C GLU A 193 -13.50 8.46 -20.80
N VAL A 194 -12.73 9.02 -19.85
CA VAL A 194 -12.54 10.49 -19.74
C VAL A 194 -11.06 10.83 -19.64
N THR A 195 -10.58 11.66 -20.56
CA THR A 195 -9.16 11.99 -20.76
C THR A 195 -8.46 12.73 -19.61
N ASP A 196 -9.19 13.21 -18.61
CA ASP A 196 -8.60 13.89 -17.46
C ASP A 196 -7.80 12.90 -16.59
N ASN A 197 -6.50 13.20 -16.40
CA ASN A 197 -5.66 12.48 -15.45
C ASN A 197 -6.25 12.59 -14.04
N CYS A 198 -6.61 11.44 -13.47
CA CYS A 198 -7.21 11.36 -12.15
C CYS A 198 -6.40 10.46 -11.22
N ILE A 199 -6.43 10.84 -9.95
CA ILE A 199 -5.82 10.09 -8.84
C ILE A 199 -6.96 9.55 -8.00
N PHE A 200 -6.85 8.28 -7.63
CA PHE A 200 -7.81 7.58 -6.79
C PHE A 200 -7.09 7.12 -5.52
N THR A 201 -7.81 7.05 -4.40
CA THR A 201 -7.31 6.48 -3.16
C THR A 201 -8.07 5.21 -2.85
N MET A 202 -7.39 4.07 -2.96
CA MET A 202 -7.85 2.82 -2.39
C MET A 202 -7.42 2.78 -0.92
N THR A 203 -8.33 2.43 -0.02
CA THR A 203 -8.00 2.17 1.39
C THR A 203 -8.25 0.70 1.69
N LEU A 204 -7.19 -0.05 1.97
CA LEU A 204 -7.27 -1.44 2.43
C LEU A 204 -7.25 -1.47 3.95
N PHE A 205 -8.40 -1.72 4.57
CA PHE A 205 -8.52 -1.95 6.00
C PHE A 205 -8.18 -3.40 6.32
N VAL A 206 -7.35 -3.59 7.34
CA VAL A 206 -6.97 -4.92 7.85
C VAL A 206 -7.34 -4.96 9.33
N SER A 207 -8.01 -6.01 9.76
CA SER A 207 -8.42 -6.21 11.15
C SER A 207 -8.22 -7.65 11.60
N ALA A 208 -7.85 -7.87 12.86
CA ALA A 208 -7.82 -9.22 13.43
C ALA A 208 -9.18 -9.50 14.09
N THR A 209 -9.86 -10.58 13.72
CA THR A 209 -11.26 -10.83 14.14
C THR A 209 -11.46 -10.90 15.65
N ASN A 210 -10.42 -11.30 16.40
CA ASN A 210 -10.52 -11.56 17.84
C ASN A 210 -9.96 -10.43 18.74
N ASN A 211 -9.05 -9.59 18.23
CA ASN A 211 -8.12 -8.83 19.10
C ASN A 211 -8.32 -7.30 19.11
N ARG A 212 -9.44 -6.76 18.58
CA ARG A 212 -9.70 -5.31 18.39
C ARG A 212 -8.67 -4.54 17.54
N TRP A 213 -7.55 -5.16 17.17
CA TRP A 213 -6.52 -4.62 16.30
C TRP A 213 -7.08 -4.30 14.92
N ARG A 214 -6.79 -3.09 14.44
CA ARG A 214 -7.16 -2.59 13.12
C ARG A 214 -6.07 -1.66 12.61
N THR A 215 -5.80 -1.69 11.32
CA THR A 215 -5.01 -0.68 10.61
C THR A 215 -5.59 -0.45 9.22
N SER A 216 -5.09 0.56 8.51
CA SER A 216 -5.44 0.82 7.12
C SER A 216 -4.21 1.19 6.28
N ILE A 217 -4.14 0.64 5.07
CA ILE A 217 -3.15 1.01 4.07
C ILE A 217 -3.83 1.92 3.05
N ARG A 218 -3.34 3.16 2.94
CA ARG A 218 -3.73 4.10 1.90
C ARG A 218 -2.87 3.84 0.66
N VAL A 219 -3.50 3.58 -0.47
CA VAL A 219 -2.83 3.38 -1.76
C VAL A 219 -3.34 4.43 -2.73
N GLU A 220 -2.45 5.28 -3.23
CA GLU A 220 -2.79 6.26 -4.25
C GLU A 220 -2.51 5.71 -5.65
N ILE A 221 -3.53 5.72 -6.50
CA ILE A 221 -3.54 5.07 -7.79
C ILE A 221 -3.60 6.14 -8.89
N GLU A 222 -2.51 6.31 -9.63
CA GLU A 222 -2.43 7.14 -10.83
C GLU A 222 -2.99 6.36 -12.03
N ARG A 223 -3.99 6.91 -12.72
CA ARG A 223 -4.52 6.38 -13.98
C ARG A 223 -4.48 7.47 -15.05
N GLY A 224 -3.49 7.36 -15.95
CA GLY A 224 -3.38 8.25 -17.11
C GLY A 224 -4.18 7.75 -18.32
N ILE A 225 -4.71 8.69 -19.11
CA ILE A 225 -5.53 8.39 -20.30
C ILE A 225 -4.98 9.17 -21.50
N ILE A 226 -4.86 8.48 -22.63
CA ILE A 226 -4.35 9.03 -23.88
C ILE A 226 -5.53 9.43 -24.77
N ALA A 227 -5.61 10.68 -25.21
CA ALA A 227 -6.65 11.11 -26.15
C ALA A 227 -6.53 10.35 -27.49
N ILE A 228 -7.64 10.16 -28.21
CA ILE A 228 -7.72 9.30 -29.40
C ILE A 228 -6.71 9.69 -30.50
N ASP A 229 -6.36 10.97 -30.60
CA ASP A 229 -5.52 11.59 -31.62
C ASP A 229 -4.06 11.84 -31.16
N LYS A 230 -3.65 11.33 -29.99
CA LYS A 230 -2.34 11.61 -29.39
C LYS A 230 -1.49 10.37 -29.20
N SER A 231 -0.20 10.50 -29.50
CA SER A 231 0.81 9.56 -29.02
C SER A 231 1.21 9.86 -27.58
N SER A 232 1.36 8.85 -26.72
CA SER A 232 1.96 8.99 -25.38
C SER A 232 3.24 8.18 -25.29
N LEU A 233 4.25 8.75 -24.60
CA LEU A 233 5.45 8.05 -24.18
C LEU A 233 5.49 8.06 -22.65
N SER A 234 5.41 6.89 -22.03
CA SER A 234 5.50 6.75 -20.58
C SER A 234 6.78 6.03 -20.18
N PHE A 235 7.18 6.20 -18.92
CA PHE A 235 8.30 5.50 -18.29
C PHE A 235 7.77 4.34 -17.44
N LEU A 236 8.39 3.16 -17.51
CA LEU A 236 8.03 1.99 -16.65
C LEU A 236 8.58 2.11 -15.23
N HIS A 237 9.30 3.19 -14.94
CA HIS A 237 9.81 3.54 -13.62
C HIS A 237 8.77 4.31 -12.81
N HIS A 238 8.75 4.08 -11.50
CA HIS A 238 7.94 4.87 -10.59
C HIS A 238 8.36 6.34 -10.61
N LYS A 239 7.35 7.20 -10.55
CA LYS A 239 7.44 8.65 -10.40
C LYS A 239 7.13 8.99 -8.95
N GLU A 240 7.94 9.80 -8.29
CA GLU A 240 7.57 10.30 -6.95
C GLU A 240 6.22 11.03 -7.04
N PHE A 241 5.34 10.78 -6.07
CA PHE A 241 3.97 11.26 -6.14
C PHE A 241 3.92 12.80 -6.25
N GLY A 242 3.08 13.33 -7.14
CA GLY A 242 3.00 14.77 -7.46
C GLY A 242 4.04 15.26 -8.48
N THR A 243 5.26 14.70 -8.51
CA THR A 243 6.34 14.98 -9.49
C THR A 243 6.48 16.44 -9.96
N PRO A 244 6.46 16.73 -11.28
CA PRO A 244 6.07 15.85 -12.41
C PRO A 244 7.20 14.98 -13.01
N LEU A 245 8.40 15.00 -12.44
CA LEU A 245 9.63 14.45 -13.01
C LEU A 245 9.84 12.95 -12.71
N TYR A 246 10.40 12.18 -13.66
CA TYR A 246 10.93 10.84 -13.38
C TYR A 246 12.38 10.96 -12.91
N VAL A 247 12.63 10.65 -11.63
CA VAL A 247 13.98 10.70 -11.03
C VAL A 247 14.59 9.32 -11.03
N VAL A 248 15.50 9.07 -11.98
CA VAL A 248 16.31 7.84 -12.01
C VAL A 248 17.55 8.07 -11.14
N ARG A 249 17.57 7.45 -9.96
CA ARG A 249 18.74 7.44 -9.06
C ARG A 249 19.60 6.24 -9.41
N PHE A 250 20.88 6.47 -9.68
CA PHE A 250 21.82 5.40 -9.96
C PHE A 250 22.19 4.68 -8.66
N GLU A 251 22.20 3.34 -8.67
CA GLU A 251 22.79 2.54 -7.60
C GLU A 251 24.28 2.86 -7.41
N ASP A 252 24.76 2.77 -6.17
CA ASP A 252 26.16 3.06 -5.81
C ASP A 252 27.11 2.19 -6.64
N THR A 253 27.91 2.85 -7.47
CA THR A 253 28.76 2.20 -8.47
C THR A 253 30.22 2.29 -8.05
N PHE A 254 30.91 1.15 -7.93
CA PHE A 254 32.31 1.10 -7.52
C PHE A 254 33.24 1.45 -8.70
N LEU A 255 33.87 2.62 -8.66
CA LEU A 255 34.73 3.16 -9.72
C LEU A 255 36.01 2.34 -10.00
N GLY A 256 36.35 1.37 -9.15
CA GLY A 256 37.49 0.47 -9.35
C GLY A 256 37.15 -0.81 -10.11
N ASP A 257 35.88 -1.07 -10.43
CA ASP A 257 35.50 -2.19 -11.30
C ASP A 257 35.58 -1.76 -12.77
N SER A 258 36.18 -2.64 -13.59
CA SER A 258 36.30 -2.47 -15.04
C SER A 258 35.04 -2.87 -15.81
N SER A 259 34.06 -3.49 -15.13
CA SER A 259 32.76 -3.79 -15.72
C SER A 259 32.01 -2.50 -16.08
N LYS A 260 31.36 -2.49 -17.25
CA LYS A 260 30.53 -1.36 -17.67
C LYS A 260 29.18 -1.47 -16.98
N TYR A 261 28.90 -0.56 -16.05
CA TYR A 261 27.61 -0.46 -15.41
C TYR A 261 26.58 0.15 -16.38
N TYR A 262 25.51 -0.61 -16.65
CA TYR A 262 24.39 -0.17 -17.47
C TYR A 262 23.14 -0.08 -16.60
N GLN A 263 22.48 1.07 -16.62
CA GLN A 263 21.13 1.22 -16.10
C GLN A 263 20.16 1.51 -17.23
N ILE A 264 19.05 0.79 -17.24
CA ILE A 264 18.11 0.76 -18.36
C ILE A 264 16.86 1.54 -17.98
N ILE A 265 16.64 2.65 -18.68
CA ILE A 265 15.39 3.40 -18.65
C ILE A 265 14.47 2.79 -19.69
N TRP A 266 13.36 2.20 -19.24
CA TRP A 266 12.36 1.63 -20.14
C TRP A 266 11.28 2.65 -20.45
N LEU A 267 11.24 3.04 -21.72
CA LEU A 267 10.19 3.86 -22.31
C LEU A 267 9.22 2.95 -23.07
N TYR A 268 7.93 3.26 -23.04
CA TYR A 268 6.90 2.49 -23.72
C TYR A 268 5.80 3.40 -24.28
N ASN A 269 5.26 2.99 -25.43
CA ASN A 269 4.16 3.63 -26.10
C ASN A 269 2.93 2.73 -25.99
N HIS A 270 1.84 3.27 -25.42
CA HIS A 270 0.53 2.60 -25.35
C HIS A 270 -0.56 3.26 -26.19
N SER A 271 -0.24 4.36 -26.87
CA SER A 271 -1.15 4.89 -27.88
C SER A 271 -1.22 3.94 -29.09
N GLN A 272 -2.32 4.00 -29.84
CA GLN A 272 -2.43 3.29 -31.13
C GLN A 272 -1.73 4.05 -32.28
N MET A 273 -0.78 4.92 -31.97
CA MET A 273 -0.07 5.79 -32.91
C MET A 273 1.44 5.69 -32.72
N ASP A 274 2.23 5.92 -33.78
CA ASP A 274 3.69 5.99 -33.66
C ASP A 274 4.11 7.21 -32.82
N CYS A 275 4.76 6.96 -31.68
CA CYS A 275 5.34 8.02 -30.87
C CYS A 275 6.77 8.31 -31.33
N ARG A 276 6.97 9.47 -31.97
CA ARG A 276 8.30 10.01 -32.26
C ARG A 276 8.73 10.90 -31.11
N TYR A 277 9.88 10.61 -30.50
CA TYR A 277 10.45 11.41 -29.43
C TYR A 277 11.82 11.96 -29.83
N TRP A 278 12.10 13.19 -29.40
CA TRP A 278 13.43 13.78 -29.41
C TRP A 278 13.84 13.99 -27.96
N ALA A 279 15.10 13.73 -27.65
CA ALA A 279 15.65 13.91 -26.31
C ALA A 279 16.83 14.87 -26.40
N GLU A 280 16.68 16.04 -25.77
CA GLU A 280 17.76 17.01 -25.63
C GLU A 280 18.62 16.65 -24.42
N TRP A 281 19.92 16.49 -24.63
CA TRP A 281 20.86 16.08 -23.59
C TRP A 281 21.76 17.25 -23.20
N LEU A 282 21.34 18.03 -22.21
CA LEU A 282 22.20 19.02 -21.58
C LEU A 282 23.34 18.30 -20.83
N TYR A 283 24.50 18.22 -21.49
CA TYR A 283 25.75 17.74 -20.89
C TYR A 283 26.20 18.73 -19.79
N VAL A 284 25.72 18.54 -18.57
CA VAL A 284 26.23 19.25 -17.38
C VAL A 284 27.60 18.66 -16.99
N ASN A 285 28.62 18.98 -17.79
CA ASN A 285 30.06 18.80 -17.52
C ASN A 285 30.55 17.42 -17.00
N ASN A 286 29.76 16.35 -17.16
CA ASN A 286 30.03 15.10 -16.49
C ASN A 286 30.86 14.13 -17.34
N LYS A 287 32.19 14.18 -17.18
CA LYS A 287 33.15 13.31 -17.88
C LYS A 287 33.04 11.81 -17.54
N VAL A 288 32.21 11.45 -16.56
CA VAL A 288 32.12 10.10 -15.97
C VAL A 288 31.05 9.24 -16.65
N PHE A 289 30.02 9.85 -17.26
CA PHE A 289 28.88 9.11 -17.83
C PHE A 289 28.84 9.21 -19.35
N ARG A 290 28.53 8.08 -20.01
CA ARG A 290 28.23 8.02 -21.44
C ARG A 290 26.86 7.37 -21.64
N LEU A 291 25.92 8.11 -22.21
CA LEU A 291 24.64 7.55 -22.63
C LEU A 291 24.82 6.77 -23.94
N ILE A 292 24.28 5.55 -23.98
CA ILE A 292 24.38 4.64 -25.12
C ILE A 292 22.98 4.21 -25.51
N ASN A 293 22.53 4.62 -26.70
CA ASN A 293 21.24 4.23 -27.27
C ASN A 293 21.44 3.74 -28.71
N GLU A 294 22.16 2.62 -28.86
CA GLU A 294 22.53 2.01 -30.14
C GLU A 294 21.34 1.61 -31.03
N LYS A 295 20.12 1.56 -30.47
CA LYS A 295 18.88 1.24 -31.18
C LYS A 295 18.02 2.45 -31.55
N ALA A 296 18.34 3.65 -31.07
CA ALA A 296 17.72 4.89 -31.54
C ALA A 296 18.35 5.32 -32.89
N VAL A 297 18.20 4.47 -33.90
CA VAL A 297 18.52 4.82 -35.30
C VAL A 297 17.41 5.72 -35.84
N GLY A 298 17.36 6.94 -35.32
CA GLY A 298 16.63 8.06 -35.91
C GLY A 298 17.54 8.74 -36.93
N SER A 299 17.14 8.70 -38.21
CA SER A 299 17.84 9.34 -39.31
C SER A 299 17.87 10.87 -39.14
N SER A 300 18.99 11.42 -38.67
CA SER A 300 19.28 12.86 -38.69
C SER A 300 20.76 13.13 -38.97
N LEU A 301 21.21 12.73 -40.15
CA LEU A 301 22.43 13.23 -40.82
C LEU A 301 22.13 13.41 -42.32
N LEU A 302 21.32 14.43 -42.62
CA LEU A 302 21.29 15.23 -43.84
C LEU A 302 20.78 16.62 -43.47
#